data_AF-A0A7J7XLU6-F1
#
_entry.id   AF-A0A7J7XLU6-F1
#
_cell.length_a   1.000
_cell.length_b   1.000
_cell.length_c   1.000
_cell.angle_alpha   90.00
_cell.angle_beta   90.00
_cell.angle_gamma   90.00
#
_symmetry.space_group_name_H-M   'P 1'
#
loop_
_entity.id
_entity.type
_entity.pdbx_description
1 polymer ?
#
loop_
_entity_poly.entity_id
_entity_poly.type
_entity_poly.pdbx_seq_one_letter_code
_entity_poly.pdbx_strand_id
1 'polypeptide(L)'
;MGGYYCNVCDCVVKDSINFLDHINGKKHQRNLGMSMRVERSTLDQVKKRFEVNKKKMEEKQKDYDFEERMKELREEEEKAKAYKKEKQKEKKRKAEEDLTFEEDDEMAAVMGFSGFGSTKKSY
;
A
#
# COMPACT_ATOMS: atom_id res chain seq x y z
N MET A 1 -41.56 0.74 -4.10
CA MET A 1 -41.58 -0.12 -2.90
C MET A 1 -40.73 -1.34 -3.23
N GLY A 2 -39.47 -1.35 -2.79
CA GLY A 2 -38.52 -2.40 -3.14
C GLY A 2 -38.75 -3.63 -2.28
N GLY A 3 -39.22 -4.71 -2.88
CA GLY A 3 -39.34 -6.02 -2.24
C GLY A 3 -38.33 -7.00 -2.83
N TYR A 4 -37.90 -7.96 -2.02
CA TYR A 4 -37.06 -9.07 -2.44
C TYR A 4 -37.94 -10.16 -3.04
N TYR A 5 -37.66 -10.57 -4.27
CA TYR A 5 -38.40 -11.62 -4.95
C TYR A 5 -37.66 -12.96 -4.87
N CYS A 6 -38.39 -14.03 -4.57
CA CYS A 6 -37.85 -15.38 -4.57
C CYS A 6 -38.35 -16.17 -5.78
N ASN A 7 -37.44 -16.59 -6.67
CA ASN A 7 -37.76 -17.34 -7.90
C ASN A 7 -38.24 -18.78 -7.67
N VAL A 8 -37.97 -19.35 -6.49
CA VAL A 8 -38.29 -20.77 -6.19
C VAL A 8 -39.69 -20.91 -5.58
N CYS A 9 -40.19 -19.84 -4.97
CA CYS A 9 -41.46 -19.84 -4.25
C CYS A 9 -42.46 -18.82 -4.81
N ASP A 10 -42.09 -18.11 -5.87
CA ASP A 10 -42.86 -17.07 -6.55
C ASP A 10 -43.54 -16.09 -5.57
N CYS A 11 -42.76 -15.58 -4.61
CA CYS A 11 -43.25 -14.65 -3.59
C CYS A 11 -42.39 -13.39 -3.47
N VAL A 12 -43.06 -12.25 -3.29
CA VAL A 12 -42.41 -10.96 -2.99
C VAL A 12 -42.40 -10.76 -1.48
N VAL A 13 -41.20 -10.72 -0.90
CA VAL A 13 -40.96 -10.46 0.52
C VAL A 13 -40.55 -8.99 0.70
N LYS A 14 -41.11 -8.32 1.71
CA LYS A 14 -40.94 -6.86 1.89
C LYS A 14 -39.62 -6.47 2.57
N ASP A 15 -39.07 -7.33 3.42
CA ASP A 15 -37.88 -7.05 4.24
C ASP A 15 -36.76 -8.04 3.96
N SER A 16 -35.50 -7.58 4.11
CA SER A 16 -34.31 -8.41 3.88
C SER A 16 -34.18 -9.55 4.88
N ILE A 17 -34.59 -9.35 6.14
CA ILE A 17 -34.55 -10.39 7.18
C ILE A 17 -35.54 -11.51 6.85
N ASN A 18 -36.77 -11.14 6.48
CA ASN A 18 -37.80 -12.09 6.10
C ASN A 18 -37.45 -12.85 4.81
N PHE A 19 -36.66 -12.25 3.91
CA PHE A 19 -36.15 -12.93 2.71
C PHE A 19 -35.09 -14.00 3.05
N LEU A 20 -34.21 -13.72 4.01
CA LEU A 20 -33.24 -14.71 4.51
C LEU A 20 -33.95 -15.87 5.23
N ASP A 21 -34.95 -15.59 6.05
CA ASP A 21 -35.76 -16.61 6.72
C ASP A 21 -36.60 -17.43 5.73
N HIS A 22 -37.03 -16.80 4.64
CA HIS A 22 -37.71 -17.49 3.55
C HIS A 22 -36.78 -18.49 2.84
N ILE A 23 -35.57 -18.07 2.45
CA ILE A 23 -34.58 -18.93 1.78
C ILE A 23 -34.12 -20.07 2.69
N ASN A 24 -33.88 -19.78 3.96
CA ASN A 24 -33.51 -20.80 4.95
C ASN A 24 -34.72 -21.62 5.45
N GLY A 25 -35.93 -21.26 5.02
CA GLY A 25 -37.16 -21.92 5.40
C GLY A 25 -37.29 -23.32 4.79
N LYS A 26 -37.90 -24.23 5.56
CA LYS A 26 -38.13 -25.63 5.14
C LYS A 26 -38.94 -25.75 3.85
N LYS A 27 -39.80 -24.76 3.53
CA LYS A 27 -40.62 -24.77 2.31
C LYS A 27 -39.77 -24.48 1.07
N HIS A 28 -38.89 -23.46 1.15
CA HIS A 28 -37.98 -23.10 0.07
C HIS A 28 -36.95 -24.21 -0.20
N GLN A 29 -36.32 -24.74 0.86
CA GLN A 29 -35.35 -25.83 0.70
C GLN A 29 -35.99 -27.14 0.19
N ARG A 30 -37.24 -27.44 0.55
CA ARG A 30 -37.97 -28.58 -0.03
C ARG A 30 -38.20 -28.42 -1.52
N ASN A 31 -38.56 -27.22 -1.98
CA ASN A 31 -38.74 -26.94 -3.41
C ASN A 31 -37.41 -27.03 -4.18
N LEU A 32 -36.28 -26.72 -3.52
CA LEU A 32 -34.93 -26.93 -4.04
C LEU A 32 -34.46 -28.39 -4.00
N GLY A 33 -35.26 -29.32 -3.48
CA GLY A 33 -34.89 -30.73 -3.34
C GLY A 33 -33.78 -30.97 -2.30
N MET A 34 -33.44 -29.97 -1.49
CA MET A 34 -32.42 -30.08 -0.46
C MET A 34 -33.07 -30.40 0.88
N SER A 35 -32.66 -31.51 1.51
CA SER A 35 -33.06 -31.81 2.88
C SER A 35 -32.11 -31.10 3.85
N MET A 36 -32.66 -30.36 4.81
CA MET A 36 -31.90 -29.65 5.85
C MET A 36 -31.29 -30.61 6.91
N ARG A 37 -31.21 -31.91 6.61
CA ARG A 37 -30.66 -32.94 7.50
C ARG A 37 -29.14 -32.95 7.35
N VAL A 38 -28.46 -32.25 8.25
CA VAL A 38 -27.00 -32.29 8.34
C VAL A 38 -26.60 -33.58 9.04
N GLU A 39 -25.88 -34.46 8.34
CA GLU A 39 -25.25 -35.64 8.94
C GLU A 39 -24.12 -35.22 9.89
N ARG A 40 -23.90 -36.00 10.94
CA ARG A 40 -22.81 -35.71 11.89
C ARG A 40 -21.48 -35.99 11.23
N SER A 41 -20.58 -35.00 11.26
CA SER A 41 -19.27 -35.08 10.63
C SER A 41 -18.44 -36.23 11.20
N THR A 42 -17.82 -37.02 10.33
CA THR A 42 -16.81 -38.02 10.72
C THR A 42 -15.43 -37.39 10.87
N LEU A 43 -14.50 -38.07 11.56
CA LEU A 43 -13.13 -37.56 11.79
C LEU A 43 -12.40 -37.21 10.48
N ASP A 44 -12.61 -37.97 9.42
CA ASP A 44 -11.99 -37.73 8.12
C ASP A 44 -12.56 -36.49 7.41
N GLN A 45 -13.84 -36.18 7.60
CA GLN A 45 -14.44 -34.95 7.07
C GLN A 45 -13.88 -33.72 7.77
N VAL A 46 -13.60 -33.82 9.07
CA VAL A 46 -13.01 -32.74 9.86
C VAL A 46 -11.57 -32.47 9.41
N LYS A 47 -10.74 -33.51 9.24
CA LYS A 47 -9.36 -33.37 8.73
C LYS A 47 -9.33 -32.69 7.36
N LYS A 48 -10.16 -33.13 6.42
CA LYS A 48 -10.28 -32.52 5.08
C LYS A 48 -10.71 -31.06 5.15
N ARG A 49 -11.63 -30.69 6.05
CA ARG A 49 -12.01 -29.28 6.26
C ARG A 49 -10.87 -28.44 6.85
N PHE A 50 -10.09 -29.00 7.77
CA PHE A 50 -8.92 -28.31 8.33
C PHE A 50 -7.85 -28.04 7.26
N GLU A 51 -7.57 -29.01 6.39
CA GLU A 51 -6.64 -28.83 5.27
C GLU A 51 -7.09 -27.74 4.30
N VAL A 52 -8.37 -27.74 3.91
CA VAL A 52 -8.94 -26.71 3.04
C VAL A 52 -8.91 -25.34 3.71
N ASN A 53 -9.22 -25.26 5.00
CA ASN A 53 -9.21 -23.99 5.72
C ASN A 53 -7.78 -23.47 5.90
N LYS A 54 -6.81 -24.35 6.15
CA LYS A 54 -5.39 -23.99 6.23
C LYS A 54 -4.89 -23.41 4.90
N LYS A 55 -5.20 -24.05 3.77
CA LYS A 55 -4.86 -23.53 2.43
C LYS A 55 -5.48 -22.14 2.18
N LYS A 56 -6.75 -21.95 2.53
CA LYS A 56 -7.41 -20.62 2.41
C LYS A 56 -6.79 -19.55 3.31
N MET A 57 -6.30 -19.93 4.49
CA MET A 57 -5.60 -18.99 5.38
C MET A 57 -4.22 -18.64 4.83
N GLU A 58 -3.48 -19.60 4.26
CA GLU A 58 -2.19 -19.35 3.61
C GLU A 58 -2.33 -18.47 2.36
N GLU A 59 -3.38 -18.64 1.56
CA GLU A 59 -3.69 -17.75 0.42
C GLU A 59 -3.96 -16.31 0.89
N LYS A 60 -4.80 -16.15 1.92
CA LYS A 60 -5.05 -14.84 2.51
C LYS A 60 -3.79 -14.21 3.10
N GLN A 61 -2.92 -14.99 3.74
CA GLN A 61 -1.63 -14.49 4.25
C GLN A 61 -0.74 -13.98 3.12
N LYS A 62 -0.69 -14.68 1.98
CA LYS A 62 0.07 -14.20 0.81
C LYS A 62 -0.47 -12.88 0.25
N ASP A 63 -1.78 -12.68 0.27
CA ASP A 63 -2.38 -11.40 -0.14
C ASP A 63 -1.93 -10.24 0.77
N TYR A 64 -1.80 -10.49 2.08
CA TYR A 64 -1.22 -9.52 3.02
C TYR A 64 0.27 -9.27 2.78
N ASP A 65 1.06 -10.31 2.45
CA ASP A 65 2.47 -10.17 2.12
C ASP A 65 2.71 -9.28 0.89
N PHE A 66 1.83 -9.33 -0.13
CA PHE A 66 1.94 -8.43 -1.30
C PHE A 66 1.67 -6.97 -0.93
N GLU A 67 0.73 -6.72 -0.03
CA GLU A 67 0.39 -5.37 0.42
C GLU A 67 1.51 -4.75 1.28
N GLU A 68 2.13 -5.54 2.16
CA GLU A 68 3.31 -5.13 2.92
C GLU A 68 4.52 -4.89 2.01
N ARG A 69 4.79 -5.79 1.05
CA ARG A 69 5.87 -5.61 0.07
C ARG A 69 5.66 -4.37 -0.82
N MET A 70 4.41 -4.03 -1.15
CA MET A 70 4.08 -2.80 -1.87
C MET A 70 4.32 -1.53 -1.04
N LYS A 71 4.12 -1.60 0.28
CA LYS A 71 4.44 -0.49 1.19
C LYS A 71 5.95 -0.30 1.30
N GLU A 72 6.72 -1.37 1.46
CA GLU A 72 8.18 -1.31 1.52
C GLU A 72 8.78 -0.69 0.24
N LEU A 73 8.34 -1.13 -0.94
CA LEU A 73 8.81 -0.54 -2.21
C LEU A 73 8.47 0.96 -2.32
N ARG A 74 7.28 1.36 -1.84
CA ARG A 74 6.86 2.76 -1.85
C ARG A 74 7.72 3.60 -0.91
N GLU A 75 8.04 3.09 0.28
CA GLU A 75 8.93 3.76 1.23
C GLU A 75 10.37 3.85 0.71
N GLU A 76 10.89 2.82 0.05
CA GLU A 76 12.22 2.83 -0.57
C GLU A 76 12.29 3.87 -1.71
N GLU A 77 11.26 3.94 -2.56
CA GLU A 77 11.17 4.96 -3.60
C GLU A 77 11.12 6.38 -3.03
N GLU A 78 10.37 6.59 -1.95
CA GLU A 78 10.28 7.90 -1.28
C GLU A 78 11.62 8.31 -0.67
N LYS A 79 12.31 7.39 0.01
CA LYS A 79 13.66 7.61 0.54
C LYS A 79 14.67 7.90 -0.57
N ALA A 80 14.60 7.17 -1.69
CA ALA A 80 15.47 7.40 -2.84
C ALA A 80 15.18 8.76 -3.52
N LYS A 81 13.91 9.17 -3.62
CA LYS A 81 13.52 10.49 -4.14
C LYS A 81 13.96 11.61 -3.21
N ALA A 82 13.85 11.43 -1.90
CA ALA A 82 14.34 12.39 -0.91
C ALA A 82 15.87 12.55 -0.99
N TYR A 83 16.62 11.44 -1.02
CA TYR A 83 18.07 11.45 -1.16
C TYR A 83 18.55 12.11 -2.47
N LYS A 84 17.85 11.87 -3.59
CA LYS A 84 18.15 12.55 -4.87
C LYS A 84 17.89 14.06 -4.80
N LYS A 85 16.82 14.49 -4.13
CA LYS A 85 16.50 15.92 -3.93
C LYS A 85 17.52 16.60 -3.03
N GLU A 86 17.92 15.96 -1.92
CA GLU A 86 18.98 16.44 -1.02
C GLU A 86 20.30 16.59 -1.77
N LYS A 87 20.72 15.57 -2.52
CA LYS A 87 21.95 15.61 -3.32
C LYS A 87 21.92 16.68 -4.42
N GLN A 88 20.76 16.96 -5.00
CA GLN A 88 20.60 18.07 -5.94
C GLN A 88 20.68 19.43 -5.24
N LYS A 89 20.06 19.58 -4.07
CA LYS A 89 20.15 20.83 -3.28
C LYS A 89 21.58 21.09 -2.80
N GLU A 90 22.30 20.06 -2.37
CA GLU A 90 23.70 20.18 -1.95
C GLU A 90 24.60 20.57 -3.12
N LYS A 91 24.39 19.98 -4.31
CA LYS A 91 25.09 20.39 -5.54
C LYS A 91 24.78 21.83 -5.94
N LYS A 92 23.54 22.28 -5.79
CA LYS A 92 23.16 23.68 -6.06
C LYS A 92 23.80 24.63 -5.07
N ARG A 93 23.82 24.29 -3.77
CA ARG A 93 24.51 25.08 -2.74
C ARG A 93 26.01 25.18 -2.99
N LYS A 94 26.67 24.08 -3.37
CA LYS A 94 28.09 24.10 -3.72
C LYS A 94 28.37 24.92 -4.98
N ALA A 95 27.50 24.85 -5.99
CA ALA A 95 27.64 25.69 -7.19
C ALA A 95 27.37 27.18 -6.91
N GLU A 96 26.45 27.52 -6.01
CA GLU A 96 26.27 28.90 -5.54
C GLU A 96 27.48 29.37 -4.71
N GLU A 97 28.02 28.53 -3.83
CA GLU A 97 29.23 28.84 -3.05
C GLU A 97 30.46 29.07 -3.97
N ASP A 98 30.66 28.25 -5.01
CA ASP A 98 31.72 28.42 -6.01
C ASP A 98 31.53 29.70 -6.85
N LEU A 99 30.30 30.01 -7.29
CA LEU A 99 29.98 31.24 -8.02
C LEU A 99 30.18 32.49 -7.14
N THR A 100 29.80 32.45 -5.87
CA THR A 100 30.06 33.56 -4.94
C THR A 100 31.55 33.74 -4.64
N PHE A 101 32.35 32.66 -4.68
CA PHE A 101 33.80 32.75 -4.50
C PHE A 101 34.50 33.36 -5.72
N GLU A 102 34.02 33.08 -6.94
CA GLU A 102 34.48 33.74 -8.18
C GLU A 102 34.06 35.23 -8.23
N GLU A 103 32.83 35.56 -7.81
CA GLU A 103 32.35 36.95 -7.72
C GLU A 103 33.09 37.76 -6.65
N ASP A 104 33.44 37.16 -5.50
CA ASP A 104 34.22 37.81 -4.44
C ASP A 104 35.69 38.05 -4.86
N ASP A 105 36.30 37.16 -5.67
CA ASP A 105 37.66 37.33 -6.20
C ASP A 105 37.72 38.43 -7.30
N GLU A 106 36.71 38.48 -8.17
CA GLU A 106 36.56 39.58 -9.14
C GLU A 106 36.21 40.91 -8.45
N MET A 107 35.35 40.90 -7.41
CA MET A 107 35.00 42.11 -6.65
C MET A 107 36.18 42.59 -5.78
N ALA A 108 37.03 41.70 -5.26
CA ALA A 108 38.28 42.03 -4.57
C ALA A 108 39.35 42.59 -5.52
N ALA A 109 39.39 42.13 -6.78
CA ALA A 109 40.26 42.66 -7.82
C ALA A 109 39.79 44.06 -8.31
N VAL A 110 38.47 44.27 -8.44
CA VAL A 110 37.88 45.58 -8.79
C VAL A 110 37.99 46.59 -7.63
N MET A 111 37.92 46.12 -6.38
CA MET A 111 38.14 46.94 -5.18
C MET A 111 39.62 47.08 -4.77
N GLY A 112 40.56 46.59 -5.60
CA GLY A 112 41.99 46.92 -5.49
C GLY A 112 42.75 46.25 -4.34
N PHE A 113 42.32 45.10 -3.84
CA PHE A 113 43.00 44.41 -2.72
C PHE A 113 44.14 43.45 -3.14
N SER A 114 44.45 43.34 -4.44
CA SER A 114 45.44 42.41 -4.99
C SER A 114 46.89 42.93 -4.96
N GLY A 115 47.34 43.48 -3.83
CA GLY A 115 48.59 44.24 -3.81
C GLY A 115 49.40 44.30 -2.52
N PHE A 116 49.46 43.25 -1.69
CA PHE A 116 50.43 43.24 -0.58
C PHE A 116 51.08 41.86 -0.35
N GLY A 117 51.93 41.44 -1.29
CA GLY A 117 52.78 40.26 -1.19
C GLY A 117 54.27 40.59 -1.27
N SER A 118 54.96 40.50 -0.13
CA SER A 118 56.38 40.16 0.13
C SER A 118 57.48 40.41 -0.93
N THR A 119 58.63 40.99 -0.54
CA THR A 119 59.94 40.28 -0.43
C THR A 119 61.14 41.19 -0.04
N LYS A 120 62.01 40.60 0.78
CA LYS A 120 63.37 40.96 1.20
C LYS A 120 64.16 41.93 0.30
N LYS A 121 64.90 42.86 0.92
CA LYS A 121 66.16 43.37 0.36
C LYS A 121 67.28 43.31 1.39
N SER A 122 68.26 42.49 1.04
CA SER A 122 69.61 42.42 1.61
C SER A 122 70.39 43.67 1.19
N TYR A 123 70.94 44.39 2.17
CA TYR A 123 72.30 44.91 2.29
C TYR A 123 72.34 45.86 3.50
#